data_AF-A0A7V5AQZ3-F1
#
_entry.id   AF-A0A7V5AQZ3-F1
#
_cell.length_a   1.000
_cell.length_b   1.000
_cell.length_c   1.000
_cell.angle_alpha   90.00
_cell.angle_beta   90.00
_cell.angle_gamma   90.00
#
_symmetry.space_group_name_H-M   'P 1'
#
loop_
_entity.id
_entity.type
_entity.pdbx_description
1 polymer ?
#
loop_
_entity_poly.entity_id
_entity_poly.type
_entity_poly.pdbx_seq_one_letter_code
_entity_poly.pdbx_strand_id
1 'polypeptide(L)'
;MKWSKFFVAVMLILCITGIAFAGDLNKAKSQLAKAVNEKNKEQIENALVEVVAEGGAKAVNVIVEIILQVNPKDADIYWQLVSALSAFTDESALSELGDIIVKYAATPLGKDILFVLQRNRTTSCIAALRKVILAEATPVEMRRLAVEILGNIRAVGSVDTLIEALKKTKDSVRQDIIEILTLLTGARLGDNQKAWEDWWDKQRPYGMPKMEGEGKSGEGKGLGAGMTGTAVDELDNVRKERYFGLEQLKFPVLVINAKCTEGRHKDNPHDLCFDHIEFVLDRMKIPNKVVYRIPLSGNLETDIPDIPKGTIAICINCTQMHQFCVCPFCTPGAGKHDRLFP
;
A
#
# COMPACT_ATOMS: atom_id res chain seq x y z
N MET A 1 -38.26 5.19 -18.54
CA MET A 1 -37.46 5.80 -17.46
C MET A 1 -36.65 4.66 -16.83
N LYS A 2 -35.48 4.30 -17.39
CA LYS A 2 -34.15 4.72 -16.91
C LYS A 2 -34.15 4.65 -15.36
N TRP A 3 -33.64 3.62 -14.69
CA TRP A 3 -32.24 3.16 -14.62
C TRP A 3 -32.22 1.75 -14.00
N SER A 4 -31.57 0.74 -14.61
CA SER A 4 -31.29 -0.54 -13.94
C SER A 4 -30.07 -1.30 -14.52
N LYS A 5 -29.09 -0.60 -15.09
CA LYS A 5 -27.92 -1.22 -15.74
C LYS A 5 -26.56 -0.84 -15.13
N PHE A 6 -26.54 -0.26 -13.92
CA PHE A 6 -25.33 0.40 -13.41
C PHE A 6 -24.51 -0.39 -12.37
N PHE A 7 -24.75 -1.69 -12.15
CA PHE A 7 -24.05 -2.40 -11.05
C PHE A 7 -23.50 -3.80 -11.36
N VAL A 8 -23.36 -4.21 -12.63
CA VAL A 8 -22.87 -5.56 -12.98
C VAL A 8 -21.64 -5.59 -13.91
N ALA A 9 -21.10 -4.47 -14.36
CA ALA A 9 -20.05 -4.49 -15.39
C ALA A 9 -18.62 -4.18 -14.86
N VAL A 10 -18.08 -4.97 -13.93
CA VAL A 10 -16.60 -5.08 -13.70
C VAL A 10 -16.11 -6.53 -13.57
N MET A 11 -16.97 -7.55 -13.75
CA MET A 11 -16.55 -8.95 -13.74
C MET A 11 -16.93 -9.63 -15.06
N LEU A 12 -16.14 -9.34 -16.10
CA LEU A 12 -16.04 -10.21 -17.28
C LEU A 12 -14.65 -10.02 -17.90
N ILE A 13 -13.72 -10.82 -17.40
CA ILE A 13 -12.45 -11.12 -18.08
C ILE A 13 -12.83 -11.84 -19.36
N LEU A 14 -12.87 -11.09 -20.46
CA LEU A 14 -12.94 -11.63 -21.80
C LEU A 14 -11.49 -11.74 -22.28
N CYS A 15 -11.00 -12.99 -22.35
CA CYS A 15 -9.83 -13.34 -23.14
C CYS A 15 -10.09 -12.90 -24.60
N ILE A 16 -9.57 -11.74 -24.99
CA ILE A 16 -9.51 -11.33 -26.39
C ILE A 16 -8.05 -11.38 -26.81
N THR A 17 -7.78 -12.36 -27.67
CA THR A 17 -6.58 -12.47 -28.49
C THR A 17 -6.31 -11.15 -29.21
N GLY A 18 -5.06 -10.71 -29.16
CA GLY A 18 -4.65 -9.37 -29.56
C GLY A 18 -4.88 -9.02 -31.04
N ILE A 19 -5.33 -7.79 -31.24
CA ILE A 19 -4.77 -6.84 -32.20
C ILE A 19 -4.75 -5.49 -31.46
N ALA A 20 -3.60 -5.09 -30.93
CA ALA A 20 -3.40 -3.73 -30.45
C ALA A 20 -3.14 -2.83 -31.67
N PHE A 21 -4.09 -1.95 -31.98
CA PHE A 21 -3.94 -0.94 -33.03
C PHE A 21 -3.08 0.20 -32.47
N ALA A 22 -1.86 0.38 -32.99
CA ALA A 22 -1.01 1.53 -32.70
C ALA A 22 -1.68 2.92 -32.98
N GLY A 23 -2.85 2.93 -33.66
CA GLY A 23 -3.68 4.11 -33.83
C GLY A 23 -4.39 4.57 -32.55
N ASP A 24 -4.74 3.64 -31.65
CA ASP A 24 -5.51 3.96 -30.43
C ASP A 24 -4.64 4.61 -29.35
N LEU A 25 -3.40 4.17 -29.15
CA LEU A 25 -2.50 4.79 -28.16
C LEU A 25 -2.14 6.24 -28.49
N ASN A 26 -1.91 6.56 -29.77
CA ASN A 26 -1.61 7.94 -30.19
C ASN A 26 -2.80 8.87 -29.97
N LYS A 27 -4.01 8.36 -30.21
CA LYS A 27 -5.26 9.08 -29.94
C LYS A 27 -5.45 9.30 -28.44
N ALA A 28 -5.27 8.26 -27.63
CA ALA A 28 -5.36 8.32 -26.18
C ALA A 28 -4.33 9.29 -25.58
N LYS A 29 -3.08 9.29 -26.10
CA LYS A 29 -2.05 10.29 -25.77
C LYS A 29 -2.52 11.72 -26.03
N SER A 30 -3.08 11.96 -27.21
CA SER A 30 -3.56 13.30 -27.59
C SER A 30 -4.73 13.76 -26.70
N GLN A 31 -5.66 12.86 -26.39
CA GLN A 31 -6.78 13.13 -25.49
C GLN A 31 -6.30 13.41 -24.06
N LEU A 32 -5.36 12.61 -23.55
CA LEU A 32 -4.78 12.81 -22.23
C LEU A 32 -4.06 14.17 -22.12
N ALA A 33 -3.21 14.50 -23.10
CA ALA A 33 -2.52 15.78 -23.14
C ALA A 33 -3.49 16.97 -23.21
N LYS A 34 -4.55 16.87 -24.02
CA LYS A 34 -5.62 17.88 -24.09
C LYS A 34 -6.32 18.04 -22.74
N ALA A 35 -6.73 16.92 -22.11
CA ALA A 35 -7.43 16.94 -20.83
C ALA A 35 -6.59 17.53 -19.70
N VAL A 36 -5.28 17.25 -19.68
CA VAL A 36 -4.33 17.86 -18.75
C VAL A 36 -4.23 19.37 -18.96
N ASN A 37 -4.14 19.84 -20.21
CA ASN A 37 -4.10 21.27 -20.52
C ASN A 37 -5.40 21.99 -20.12
N GLU A 38 -6.55 21.33 -20.28
CA GLU A 38 -7.87 21.83 -19.88
C GLU A 38 -8.14 21.67 -18.37
N LYS A 39 -7.23 21.03 -17.63
CA LYS A 39 -7.37 20.69 -16.20
C LYS A 39 -8.67 19.93 -15.88
N ASN A 40 -9.15 19.13 -16.83
CA ASN A 40 -10.39 18.40 -16.70
C ASN A 40 -10.13 17.00 -16.12
N LYS A 41 -10.32 16.85 -14.80
CA LYS A 41 -10.03 15.60 -14.05
C LYS A 41 -10.77 14.37 -14.59
N GLU A 42 -12.02 14.52 -15.02
CA GLU A 42 -12.82 13.42 -15.55
C GLU A 42 -12.29 12.96 -16.92
N GLN A 43 -11.93 13.90 -17.79
CA GLN A 43 -11.32 13.56 -19.08
C GLN A 43 -9.92 12.97 -18.93
N ILE A 44 -9.15 13.43 -17.94
CA ILE A 44 -7.84 12.83 -17.59
C ILE A 44 -8.05 11.38 -17.18
N GLU A 45 -9.02 11.11 -16.31
CA GLU A 45 -9.32 9.74 -15.84
C GLU A 45 -9.70 8.82 -17.01
N ASN A 46 -10.63 9.25 -17.87
CA ASN A 46 -11.06 8.46 -19.03
C ASN A 46 -9.91 8.16 -19.99
N ALA A 47 -9.08 9.16 -20.29
CA ALA A 47 -7.93 8.98 -21.18
C ALA A 47 -6.85 8.08 -20.54
N LEU A 48 -6.66 8.15 -19.21
CA LEU A 48 -5.74 7.26 -18.50
C LEU A 48 -6.21 5.80 -18.53
N VAL A 49 -7.52 5.54 -18.42
CA VAL A 49 -8.07 4.17 -18.57
C VAL A 49 -7.72 3.61 -19.95
N GLU A 50 -7.87 4.40 -21.02
CA GLU A 50 -7.52 3.96 -22.38
C GLU A 50 -6.02 3.70 -22.53
N VAL A 51 -5.15 4.58 -22.01
CA VAL A 51 -3.70 4.38 -22.07
C VAL A 51 -3.27 3.15 -21.25
N VAL A 52 -3.81 2.95 -20.05
CA VAL A 52 -3.49 1.79 -19.20
C VAL A 52 -3.98 0.49 -19.85
N ALA A 53 -5.13 0.50 -20.52
CA ALA A 53 -5.68 -0.67 -21.20
C ALA A 53 -4.83 -1.15 -22.38
N GLU A 54 -4.10 -0.24 -23.06
CA GLU A 54 -3.14 -0.61 -24.10
C GLU A 54 -1.96 -1.41 -23.52
N GLY A 55 -1.50 -1.04 -22.33
CA GLY A 55 -0.39 -1.70 -21.65
C GLY A 55 0.97 -1.51 -22.33
N GLY A 56 1.98 -2.21 -21.81
CA GLY A 56 3.33 -2.22 -22.35
C GLY A 56 4.14 -0.93 -22.14
N ALA A 57 5.41 -1.00 -22.53
CA ALA A 57 6.40 0.07 -22.31
C ALA A 57 6.00 1.41 -22.96
N LYS A 58 5.32 1.39 -24.11
CA LYS A 58 4.91 2.62 -24.80
C LYS A 58 3.84 3.40 -24.03
N ALA A 59 2.84 2.70 -23.47
CA ALA A 59 1.79 3.33 -22.68
C ALA A 59 2.33 3.99 -21.40
N VAL A 60 3.26 3.32 -20.73
CA VAL A 60 3.97 3.88 -19.58
C VAL A 60 4.68 5.18 -19.95
N ASN A 61 5.45 5.17 -21.04
CA ASN A 61 6.18 6.35 -21.51
C ASN A 61 5.24 7.51 -21.86
N VAL A 62 4.06 7.25 -22.42
CA VAL A 62 3.04 8.29 -22.67
C VAL A 62 2.67 9.04 -21.38
N ILE A 63 2.36 8.31 -20.30
CA ILE A 63 1.97 8.93 -19.03
C ILE A 63 3.16 9.69 -18.42
N VAL A 64 4.36 9.10 -18.43
CA VAL A 64 5.57 9.73 -17.85
C VAL A 64 5.97 10.99 -18.61
N GLU A 65 5.91 10.99 -19.94
CA GLU A 65 6.15 12.18 -20.77
C GLU A 65 5.20 13.33 -20.40
N ILE A 66 3.94 13.02 -20.12
CA ILE A 66 2.94 14.03 -19.71
C ILE A 66 3.19 14.50 -18.28
N ILE A 67 3.53 13.60 -17.34
CA ILE A 67 3.90 13.96 -15.96
C ILE A 67 5.03 15.00 -15.94
N LEU A 68 6.05 14.82 -16.78
CA LEU A 68 7.20 15.72 -16.87
C LEU A 68 6.85 17.14 -17.34
N GLN A 69 5.65 17.34 -17.90
CA GLN A 69 5.16 18.62 -18.40
C GLN A 69 4.15 19.28 -17.45
N VAL A 70 3.72 18.60 -16.38
CA VAL A 70 2.73 19.14 -15.43
C VAL A 70 3.32 20.31 -14.65
N ASN A 71 2.54 21.38 -14.52
CA ASN A 71 2.91 22.52 -13.70
C ASN A 71 2.98 22.08 -12.22
N PRO A 72 4.06 22.40 -11.47
CA PRO A 72 4.17 22.04 -10.05
C PRO A 72 3.02 22.52 -9.16
N LYS A 73 2.27 23.54 -9.59
CA LYS A 73 1.07 24.03 -8.87
C LYS A 73 -0.15 23.12 -9.05
N ASP A 74 -0.18 22.28 -10.09
CA ASP A 74 -1.29 21.38 -10.41
C ASP A 74 -1.08 20.00 -9.75
N ALA A 75 -0.87 20.00 -8.43
CA ALA A 75 -0.50 18.81 -7.65
C ALA A 75 -1.54 17.66 -7.78
N ASP A 76 -2.83 17.98 -7.85
CA ASP A 76 -3.88 16.98 -8.04
C ASP A 76 -3.76 16.23 -9.37
N ILE A 77 -3.42 16.95 -10.45
CA ILE A 77 -3.24 16.37 -11.78
C ILE A 77 -1.98 15.49 -11.78
N TYR A 78 -0.90 15.98 -11.17
CA TYR A 78 0.32 15.19 -10.98
C TYR A 78 0.02 13.85 -10.29
N TRP A 79 -0.66 13.89 -9.14
CA TRP A 79 -0.97 12.67 -8.38
C TRP A 79 -1.96 11.75 -9.11
N GLN A 80 -2.88 12.29 -9.91
CA GLN A 80 -3.78 11.48 -10.74
C GLN A 80 -2.98 10.69 -11.80
N LEU A 81 -2.05 11.33 -12.49
CA LEU A 81 -1.20 10.69 -13.49
C LEU A 81 -0.23 9.66 -12.87
N VAL A 82 0.45 10.03 -11.77
CA VAL A 82 1.36 9.12 -11.06
C VAL A 82 0.60 7.90 -10.56
N SER A 83 -0.58 8.09 -9.94
CA SER A 83 -1.39 6.98 -9.44
C SER A 83 -1.81 5.99 -10.53
N ALA A 84 -2.08 6.46 -11.75
CA ALA A 84 -2.44 5.58 -12.86
C ALA A 84 -1.30 4.64 -13.27
N LEU A 85 -0.03 5.00 -13.05
CA LEU A 85 1.10 4.09 -13.29
C LEU A 85 1.05 2.83 -12.42
N SER A 86 0.38 2.88 -11.27
CA SER A 86 0.17 1.69 -10.42
C SER A 86 -0.87 0.71 -10.97
N ALA A 87 -1.66 1.11 -11.96
CA ALA A 87 -2.74 0.30 -12.53
C ALA A 87 -2.28 -0.65 -13.64
N PHE A 88 -1.05 -0.50 -14.17
CA PHE A 88 -0.49 -1.47 -15.12
C PHE A 88 -0.33 -2.85 -14.47
N THR A 89 -0.65 -3.89 -15.21
CA THR A 89 -0.59 -5.29 -14.73
C THR A 89 0.26 -6.19 -15.61
N ASP A 90 0.60 -5.75 -16.82
CA ASP A 90 1.46 -6.50 -17.72
C ASP A 90 2.95 -6.31 -17.40
N GLU A 91 3.74 -7.36 -17.66
CA GLU A 91 5.16 -7.39 -17.33
C GLU A 91 5.97 -6.38 -18.15
N SER A 92 5.58 -6.09 -19.40
CA SER A 92 6.31 -5.15 -20.25
C SER A 92 6.22 -3.72 -19.70
N ALA A 93 5.03 -3.26 -19.32
CA ALA A 93 4.82 -1.97 -18.67
C ALA A 93 5.56 -1.88 -17.34
N LEU A 94 5.43 -2.89 -16.48
CA LEU A 94 6.04 -2.85 -15.14
C LEU A 94 7.57 -2.95 -15.22
N SER A 95 8.12 -3.72 -16.16
CA SER A 95 9.55 -3.72 -16.45
C SER A 95 10.04 -2.33 -16.88
N GLU A 96 9.33 -1.66 -17.79
CA GLU A 96 9.66 -0.27 -18.21
C GLU A 96 9.59 0.71 -17.03
N LEU A 97 8.55 0.60 -16.19
CA LEU A 97 8.45 1.41 -14.97
C LEU A 97 9.65 1.23 -14.04
N GLY A 98 10.20 0.01 -13.94
CA GLY A 98 11.45 -0.23 -13.21
C GLY A 98 12.63 0.57 -13.76
N ASP A 99 12.80 0.62 -15.09
CA ASP A 99 13.86 1.43 -15.71
C ASP A 99 13.65 2.93 -15.45
N ILE A 100 12.40 3.39 -15.52
CA ILE A 100 12.03 4.78 -15.26
C ILE A 100 12.32 5.15 -13.79
N ILE A 101 11.94 4.30 -12.84
CA ILE A 101 12.22 4.54 -11.41
C ILE A 101 13.73 4.68 -11.18
N VAL A 102 14.55 3.79 -11.77
CA VAL A 102 16.01 3.84 -11.66
C VAL A 102 16.56 5.11 -12.32
N LYS A 103 16.11 5.43 -13.54
CA LYS A 103 16.51 6.64 -14.29
C LYS A 103 16.22 7.92 -13.50
N TYR A 104 15.08 7.98 -12.82
CA TYR A 104 14.62 9.14 -12.06
C TYR A 104 14.85 9.03 -10.55
N ALA A 105 15.72 8.12 -10.09
CA ALA A 105 15.92 7.82 -8.67
C ALA A 105 16.46 9.03 -7.86
N ALA A 106 17.17 9.95 -8.52
CA ALA A 106 17.66 11.19 -7.92
C ALA A 106 16.59 12.31 -7.83
N THR A 107 15.39 12.08 -8.35
CA THR A 107 14.30 13.06 -8.41
C THR A 107 13.08 12.58 -7.59
N PRO A 108 12.13 13.47 -7.24
CA PRO A 108 10.88 13.07 -6.60
C PRO A 108 10.09 12.04 -7.42
N LEU A 109 10.11 12.15 -8.75
CA LEU A 109 9.33 11.29 -9.64
C LEU A 109 9.61 9.80 -9.42
N GLY A 110 10.87 9.38 -9.36
CA GLY A 110 11.22 7.97 -9.14
C GLY A 110 10.69 7.43 -7.81
N LYS A 111 10.76 8.26 -6.76
CA LYS A 111 10.24 7.91 -5.42
C LYS A 111 8.72 7.82 -5.42
N ASP A 112 8.03 8.76 -6.07
CA ASP A 112 6.58 8.82 -6.11
C ASP A 112 5.99 7.66 -6.93
N ILE A 113 6.63 7.29 -8.06
CA ILE A 113 6.25 6.10 -8.83
C ILE A 113 6.43 4.83 -7.99
N LEU A 114 7.57 4.68 -7.31
CA LEU A 114 7.80 3.53 -6.43
C LEU A 114 6.79 3.48 -5.27
N PHE A 115 6.46 4.64 -4.71
CA PHE A 115 5.46 4.77 -3.65
C PHE A 115 4.08 4.28 -4.09
N VAL A 116 3.59 4.69 -5.27
CA VAL A 116 2.28 4.22 -5.74
C VAL A 116 2.29 2.74 -6.14
N LEU A 117 3.44 2.17 -6.54
CA LEU A 117 3.58 0.73 -6.78
C LEU A 117 3.37 -0.11 -5.51
N GLN A 118 3.44 0.46 -4.31
CA GLN A 118 3.02 -0.22 -3.08
C GLN A 118 1.56 -0.69 -3.11
N ARG A 119 0.73 -0.18 -4.02
CA ARG A 119 -0.67 -0.58 -4.21
C ARG A 119 -0.84 -1.65 -5.28
N ASN A 120 0.20 -1.89 -6.09
CA ASN A 120 0.19 -2.93 -7.11
C ASN A 120 0.50 -4.29 -6.47
N ARG A 121 -0.40 -5.26 -6.64
CA ARG A 121 -0.29 -6.61 -6.07
C ARG A 121 -0.04 -7.68 -7.13
N THR A 122 0.17 -7.28 -8.38
CA THR A 122 0.42 -8.22 -9.47
C THR A 122 1.81 -8.84 -9.36
N THR A 123 1.94 -10.09 -9.77
CA THR A 123 3.25 -10.76 -9.84
C THR A 123 4.17 -10.09 -10.86
N SER A 124 3.61 -9.47 -11.91
CA SER A 124 4.36 -8.69 -12.90
C SER A 124 5.14 -7.52 -12.29
N CYS A 125 4.70 -6.99 -11.13
CA CYS A 125 5.37 -5.89 -10.43
C CYS A 125 6.79 -6.28 -9.97
N ILE A 126 7.06 -7.59 -9.82
CA ILE A 126 8.39 -8.13 -9.51
C ILE A 126 9.43 -7.65 -10.55
N ALA A 127 9.04 -7.52 -11.83
CA ALA A 127 9.95 -7.04 -12.88
C ALA A 127 10.43 -5.60 -12.61
N ALA A 128 9.54 -4.72 -12.14
CA ALA A 128 9.89 -3.36 -11.75
C ALA A 128 10.82 -3.36 -10.53
N LEU A 129 10.40 -4.05 -9.47
CA LEU A 129 11.08 -4.06 -8.18
C LEU A 129 12.48 -4.67 -8.27
N ARG A 130 12.65 -5.73 -9.08
CA ARG A 130 13.95 -6.33 -9.35
C ARG A 130 14.94 -5.30 -9.89
N LYS A 131 14.54 -4.45 -10.84
CA LYS A 131 15.40 -3.39 -11.38
C LYS A 131 15.79 -2.37 -10.33
N VAL A 132 14.82 -1.94 -9.52
CA VAL A 132 15.04 -0.94 -8.45
C VAL A 132 16.04 -1.48 -7.41
N ILE A 133 15.87 -2.72 -6.96
CA ILE A 133 16.72 -3.35 -5.93
C ILE A 133 18.15 -3.56 -6.44
N LEU A 134 18.32 -4.01 -7.68
CA LEU A 134 19.62 -4.41 -8.23
C LEU A 134 20.45 -3.23 -8.77
N ALA A 135 19.86 -2.07 -9.01
CA ALA A 135 20.57 -0.91 -9.50
C ALA A 135 21.32 -0.20 -8.37
N GLU A 136 22.66 -0.18 -8.44
CA GLU A 136 23.51 0.50 -7.45
C GLU A 136 23.25 2.01 -7.35
N ALA A 137 22.83 2.64 -8.46
CA ALA A 137 22.47 4.05 -8.50
C ALA A 137 21.19 4.38 -7.70
N THR A 138 20.36 3.38 -7.37
CA THR A 138 19.14 3.57 -6.60
C THR A 138 19.48 3.84 -5.12
N PRO A 139 18.96 4.94 -4.53
CA PRO A 139 19.14 5.24 -3.11
C PRO A 139 18.73 4.07 -2.21
N VAL A 140 19.43 3.90 -1.09
CA VAL A 140 19.19 2.83 -0.10
C VAL A 140 17.72 2.74 0.29
N GLU A 141 17.07 3.87 0.62
CA GLU A 141 15.67 3.86 1.07
C GLU A 141 14.68 3.41 -0.01
N MET A 142 14.97 3.69 -1.29
CA MET A 142 14.15 3.19 -2.39
C MET A 142 14.35 1.69 -2.58
N ARG A 143 15.58 1.19 -2.44
CA ARG A 143 15.85 -0.26 -2.49
C ARG A 143 15.17 -1.00 -1.34
N ARG A 144 15.20 -0.44 -0.13
CA ARG A 144 14.45 -0.96 1.03
C ARG A 144 12.96 -1.03 0.76
N LEU A 145 12.38 0.07 0.29
CA LEU A 145 10.96 0.10 -0.05
C LEU A 145 10.62 -0.95 -1.12
N ALA A 146 11.47 -1.11 -2.14
CA ALA A 146 11.24 -2.13 -3.17
C ALA A 146 11.30 -3.57 -2.59
N VAL A 147 12.22 -3.83 -1.64
CA VAL A 147 12.29 -5.10 -0.89
C VAL A 147 11.01 -5.34 -0.07
N GLU A 148 10.47 -4.31 0.59
CA GLU A 148 9.22 -4.41 1.34
C GLU A 148 8.00 -4.68 0.43
N ILE A 149 7.89 -3.96 -0.69
CA ILE A 149 6.81 -4.19 -1.67
C ILE A 149 6.89 -5.63 -2.18
N LEU A 150 8.11 -6.12 -2.46
CA LEU A 150 8.33 -7.48 -2.92
C LEU A 150 7.93 -8.52 -1.87
N GLY A 151 8.16 -8.24 -0.58
CA GLY A 151 7.67 -9.05 0.55
C GLY A 151 6.14 -9.14 0.66
N ASN A 152 5.41 -8.15 0.12
CA ASN A 152 3.96 -8.17 0.04
C ASN A 152 3.45 -8.93 -1.20
N ILE A 153 4.31 -9.17 -2.20
CA ILE A 153 3.99 -9.99 -3.37
C ILE A 153 4.50 -11.41 -3.09
N ARG A 154 3.67 -12.23 -2.45
CA ARG A 154 4.06 -13.62 -2.10
C ARG A 154 4.04 -14.52 -3.34
N ALA A 155 5.14 -14.53 -4.09
CA ALA A 155 5.32 -15.33 -5.29
C ALA A 155 6.74 -15.89 -5.39
N VAL A 156 6.89 -16.98 -6.16
CA VAL A 156 8.19 -17.62 -6.43
C VAL A 156 9.20 -16.61 -6.97
N GLY A 157 8.78 -15.75 -7.90
CA GLY A 157 9.64 -14.71 -8.48
C GLY A 157 10.16 -13.67 -7.46
N SER A 158 9.44 -13.49 -6.34
CA SER A 158 9.88 -12.58 -5.27
C SER A 158 11.06 -13.17 -4.51
N VAL A 159 11.01 -14.46 -4.20
CA VAL A 159 12.14 -15.17 -3.57
C VAL A 159 13.32 -15.27 -4.53
N ASP A 160 13.07 -15.57 -5.82
CA ASP A 160 14.10 -15.58 -6.86
C ASP A 160 14.85 -14.23 -6.90
N THR A 161 14.10 -13.12 -6.91
CA THR A 161 14.65 -11.75 -6.96
C THR A 161 15.43 -11.40 -5.69
N LEU A 162 14.91 -11.74 -4.51
CA LEU A 162 15.58 -11.46 -3.24
C LEU A 162 16.87 -12.24 -3.09
N ILE A 163 16.91 -13.51 -3.51
CA ILE A 163 18.14 -14.32 -3.49
C ILE A 163 19.17 -13.74 -4.46
N GLU A 164 18.75 -13.33 -5.66
CA GLU A 164 19.65 -12.63 -6.59
C GLU A 164 20.22 -11.34 -5.98
N ALA A 165 19.35 -10.53 -5.37
CA ALA A 165 19.75 -9.29 -4.71
C ALA A 165 20.70 -9.55 -3.54
N LEU A 166 20.48 -10.62 -2.76
CA LEU A 166 21.38 -11.03 -1.69
C LEU A 166 22.79 -11.32 -2.19
N LYS A 167 22.98 -11.78 -3.44
CA LYS A 167 24.34 -11.99 -3.99
C LYS A 167 25.07 -10.68 -4.27
N LYS A 168 24.33 -9.63 -4.65
CA LYS A 168 24.87 -8.37 -5.18
C LYS A 168 24.95 -7.26 -4.12
N THR A 169 24.09 -7.31 -3.11
CA THR A 169 23.97 -6.26 -2.09
C THR A 169 24.98 -6.46 -0.96
N LYS A 170 25.77 -5.42 -0.71
CA LYS A 170 26.80 -5.37 0.35
C LYS A 170 26.53 -4.33 1.44
N ASP A 171 25.54 -3.48 1.23
CA ASP A 171 25.17 -2.41 2.16
C ASP A 171 24.04 -2.85 3.11
N SER A 172 23.47 -1.89 3.85
CA SER A 172 22.43 -2.13 4.84
C SER A 172 21.15 -2.78 4.28
N VAL A 173 20.87 -2.66 2.97
CA VAL A 173 19.70 -3.30 2.32
C VAL A 173 19.78 -4.83 2.42
N ARG A 174 20.99 -5.37 2.61
CA ARG A 174 21.22 -6.80 2.77
C ARG A 174 20.42 -7.41 3.93
N GLN A 175 20.33 -6.71 5.06
CA GLN A 175 19.56 -7.19 6.21
C GLN A 175 18.05 -7.18 5.91
N ASP A 176 17.57 -6.11 5.26
CA ASP A 176 16.18 -6.02 4.81
C ASP A 176 15.80 -7.20 3.89
N ILE A 177 16.71 -7.61 2.99
CA ILE A 177 16.52 -8.77 2.10
C ILE A 177 16.41 -10.07 2.90
N ILE A 178 17.31 -10.31 3.86
CA ILE A 178 17.30 -11.54 4.69
C ILE A 178 16.03 -11.63 5.50
N GLU A 179 15.61 -10.51 6.09
CA GLU A 179 14.39 -10.49 6.89
C GLU A 179 13.15 -10.74 6.04
N ILE A 180 13.05 -10.14 4.85
CA ILE A 180 11.92 -10.41 3.94
C ILE A 180 11.96 -11.84 3.39
N LEU A 181 13.15 -12.40 3.10
CA LEU A 181 13.28 -13.82 2.75
C LEU A 181 12.75 -14.71 3.88
N THR A 182 13.14 -14.42 5.12
CA THR A 182 12.67 -15.14 6.32
C THR A 182 11.16 -15.01 6.47
N LEU A 183 10.59 -13.82 6.25
CA LEU A 183 9.15 -13.57 6.31
C LEU A 183 8.37 -14.36 5.25
N LEU A 184 8.85 -14.35 4.01
CA LEU A 184 8.17 -15.00 2.88
C LEU A 184 8.22 -16.54 2.98
N THR A 185 9.27 -17.08 3.58
CA THR A 185 9.59 -18.51 3.51
C THR A 185 9.45 -19.24 4.85
N GLY A 186 9.54 -18.52 5.96
CA GLY A 186 9.71 -19.08 7.31
C GLY A 186 11.12 -19.65 7.59
N ALA A 187 12.00 -19.71 6.59
CA ALA A 187 13.34 -20.27 6.75
C ALA A 187 14.28 -19.25 7.43
N ARG A 188 15.04 -19.69 8.44
CA ARG A 188 15.99 -18.85 9.18
C ARG A 188 17.44 -19.24 8.84
N LEU A 189 17.92 -18.80 7.68
CA LEU A 189 19.26 -19.14 7.17
C LEU A 189 20.31 -18.03 7.41
N GLY A 190 19.88 -16.92 8.01
CA GLY A 190 20.73 -15.78 8.33
C GLY A 190 21.34 -15.14 7.08
N ASP A 191 22.55 -14.61 7.22
CA ASP A 191 23.27 -13.89 6.16
C ASP A 191 24.06 -14.82 5.19
N ASN A 192 23.77 -16.11 5.18
CA ASN A 192 24.47 -17.05 4.32
C ASN A 192 23.79 -17.16 2.94
N GLN A 193 24.32 -16.40 1.97
CA GLN A 193 23.86 -16.42 0.57
C GLN A 193 23.77 -17.85 0.00
N LYS A 194 24.80 -18.67 0.18
CA LYS A 194 24.84 -20.03 -0.36
C LYS A 194 23.78 -20.93 0.28
N ALA A 195 23.55 -20.77 1.59
CA ALA A 195 22.49 -21.51 2.28
C ALA A 195 21.10 -21.16 1.72
N TRP A 196 20.84 -19.88 1.43
CA TRP A 196 19.59 -19.45 0.79
C TRP A 196 19.39 -20.06 -0.61
N GLU A 197 20.45 -20.09 -1.42
CA GLU A 197 20.41 -20.73 -2.75
C GLU A 197 20.15 -22.24 -2.66
N ASP A 198 20.95 -22.96 -1.88
CA ASP A 198 20.86 -24.41 -1.75
C ASP A 198 19.50 -24.84 -1.16
N TRP A 199 18.92 -24.03 -0.27
CA TRP A 199 17.58 -24.24 0.27
C TRP A 199 16.50 -23.96 -0.78
N TRP A 200 16.61 -22.85 -1.50
CA TRP A 200 15.60 -22.47 -2.47
C TRP A 200 15.58 -23.40 -3.68
N ASP A 201 16.72 -23.89 -4.17
CA ASP A 201 16.78 -24.87 -5.25
C ASP A 201 15.97 -26.15 -4.93
N LYS A 202 15.93 -26.53 -3.65
CA LYS A 202 15.13 -27.67 -3.17
C LYS A 202 13.65 -27.32 -2.99
N GLN A 203 13.35 -26.11 -2.49
CA GLN A 203 11.98 -25.68 -2.19
C GLN A 203 11.21 -25.18 -3.41
N ARG A 204 11.88 -24.50 -4.34
CA ARG A 204 11.31 -23.80 -5.50
C ARG A 204 10.36 -24.66 -6.35
N PRO A 205 10.62 -25.95 -6.63
CA PRO A 205 9.68 -26.81 -7.36
C PRO A 205 8.34 -27.02 -6.66
N TYR A 206 8.32 -26.88 -5.32
CA TYR A 206 7.10 -27.00 -4.50
C TYR A 206 6.37 -25.66 -4.32
N GLY A 207 6.90 -24.57 -4.88
CA GLY A 207 6.33 -23.23 -4.79
C GLY A 207 6.54 -22.59 -3.41
N MET A 208 5.70 -21.59 -3.11
CA MET A 208 5.78 -20.81 -1.86
C MET A 208 5.44 -21.69 -0.65
N PRO A 209 6.29 -21.71 0.41
CA PRO A 209 5.97 -22.40 1.66
C PRO A 209 4.67 -21.86 2.28
N LYS A 210 3.88 -22.72 2.91
CA LYS A 210 2.68 -22.30 3.67
C LYS A 210 3.08 -21.40 4.83
N MET A 211 2.31 -20.34 5.07
CA MET A 211 2.54 -19.48 6.23
C MET A 211 2.13 -20.21 7.52
N GLU A 212 2.93 -20.09 8.58
CA GLU A 212 2.55 -20.53 9.91
C GLU A 212 1.28 -19.78 10.34
N GLY A 213 0.12 -20.47 10.33
CA GLY A 213 -1.18 -19.86 10.65
C GLY A 213 -2.28 -20.09 9.59
N GLU A 214 -1.92 -20.47 8.35
CA GLU A 214 -2.86 -20.77 7.23
C GLU A 214 -3.77 -22.01 7.45
N GLY A 215 -3.99 -22.42 8.71
CA GLY A 215 -4.91 -23.50 9.09
C GLY A 215 -5.47 -23.39 10.52
N LYS A 216 -5.27 -22.26 11.22
CA LYS A 216 -5.79 -22.02 12.57
C LYS A 216 -7.03 -21.11 12.62
N SER A 217 -7.59 -20.73 11.47
CA SER A 217 -8.96 -20.21 11.40
C SER A 217 -9.96 -21.35 11.57
N GLY A 218 -9.91 -22.00 12.74
CA GLY A 218 -10.96 -22.89 13.18
C GLY A 218 -12.22 -22.06 13.40
N GLU A 219 -13.25 -22.35 12.62
CA GLU A 219 -14.61 -21.92 12.86
C GLU A 219 -14.96 -22.06 14.36
N GLY A 220 -15.40 -20.97 14.98
CA GLY A 220 -16.24 -21.03 16.18
C GLY A 220 -15.60 -21.48 17.49
N LYS A 221 -14.37 -21.07 17.82
CA LYS A 221 -13.90 -21.10 19.23
C LYS A 221 -13.69 -19.67 19.72
N GLY A 222 -14.50 -19.27 20.69
CA GLY A 222 -14.45 -17.95 21.31
C GLY A 222 -13.02 -17.57 21.72
N LEU A 223 -12.73 -16.27 21.64
CA LEU A 223 -11.46 -15.67 22.02
C LEU A 223 -10.98 -16.26 23.35
N GLY A 224 -9.93 -17.06 23.32
CA GLY A 224 -9.32 -17.61 24.51
C GLY A 224 -8.80 -16.48 25.40
N ALA A 225 -8.81 -16.68 26.71
CA ALA A 225 -8.23 -15.74 27.67
C ALA A 225 -6.74 -15.51 27.31
N GLY A 226 -6.45 -14.36 26.71
CA GLY A 226 -5.12 -14.00 26.21
C GLY A 226 -5.09 -13.42 24.80
N MET A 227 -6.17 -13.54 24.01
CA MET A 227 -6.25 -12.90 22.70
C MET A 227 -6.82 -11.48 22.80
N THR A 228 -6.19 -10.54 22.09
CA THR A 228 -6.56 -9.12 22.13
C THR A 228 -7.64 -8.73 21.11
N GLY A 229 -7.92 -9.59 20.13
CA GLY A 229 -8.74 -9.27 18.96
C GLY A 229 -8.06 -8.30 17.99
N THR A 230 -6.72 -8.15 18.05
CA THR A 230 -5.97 -7.23 17.20
C THR A 230 -5.06 -8.00 16.23
N ALA A 231 -4.49 -7.29 15.25
CA ALA A 231 -3.61 -7.90 14.24
C ALA A 231 -2.47 -8.74 14.87
N VAL A 232 -2.01 -8.41 16.08
CA VAL A 232 -0.94 -9.13 16.79
C VAL A 232 -1.28 -10.60 17.11
N ASP A 233 -2.57 -10.92 17.22
CA ASP A 233 -3.04 -12.28 17.46
C ASP A 233 -2.84 -13.18 16.23
N GLU A 234 -2.77 -12.56 15.03
CA GLU A 234 -2.61 -13.22 13.73
C GLU A 234 -1.21 -12.98 13.10
N LEU A 235 -0.34 -12.21 13.74
CA LEU A 235 1.01 -11.97 13.24
C LEU A 235 1.85 -13.26 13.30
N ASP A 236 2.57 -13.54 12.21
CA ASP A 236 3.61 -14.55 12.18
C ASP A 236 4.78 -14.15 13.11
N ASN A 237 5.60 -15.13 13.49
CA ASN A 237 6.67 -14.94 14.47
C ASN A 237 7.71 -13.90 14.03
N VAL A 238 7.95 -13.74 12.73
CA VAL A 238 8.90 -12.74 12.19
C VAL A 238 8.31 -11.33 12.32
N ARG A 239 7.02 -11.16 11.99
CA ARG A 239 6.33 -9.88 12.22
C ARG A 239 6.16 -9.57 13.71
N LYS A 240 6.01 -10.57 14.57
CA LYS A 240 6.02 -10.40 16.04
C LYS A 240 7.36 -9.90 16.55
N GLU A 241 8.47 -10.39 16.00
CA GLU A 241 9.83 -9.90 16.32
C GLU A 241 10.05 -8.46 15.83
N ARG A 242 9.44 -8.06 14.70
CA ARG A 242 9.48 -6.69 14.15
C ARG A 242 8.52 -5.71 14.83
N TYR A 243 7.45 -6.21 15.42
CA TYR A 243 6.58 -5.38 16.25
C TYR A 243 7.36 -5.05 17.52
N PHE A 244 7.85 -3.81 17.61
CA PHE A 244 8.01 -3.21 18.92
C PHE A 244 6.61 -3.23 19.53
N GLY A 245 6.38 -4.18 20.44
CA GLY A 245 5.14 -4.21 21.18
C GLY A 245 4.88 -2.82 21.72
N LEU A 246 3.73 -2.21 21.41
CA LEU A 246 3.40 -0.92 21.99
C LEU A 246 3.39 -1.04 23.54
N GLU A 247 3.28 -2.26 24.09
CA GLU A 247 3.44 -2.55 25.52
C GLU A 247 4.83 -2.18 26.08
N GLN A 248 5.86 -2.08 25.23
CA GLN A 248 7.21 -1.65 25.61
C GLN A 248 7.43 -0.13 25.40
N LEU A 249 6.46 0.58 24.82
CA LEU A 249 6.52 2.03 24.72
C LEU A 249 6.44 2.63 26.13
N LYS A 250 7.54 3.28 26.54
CA LYS A 250 7.60 4.07 27.78
C LYS A 250 7.17 5.52 27.57
N PHE A 251 6.81 5.87 26.34
CA PHE A 251 6.43 7.23 25.96
C PHE A 251 4.92 7.38 26.09
N PRO A 252 4.43 8.51 26.65
CA PRO A 252 3.02 8.82 26.58
C PRO A 252 2.61 9.06 25.12
N VAL A 253 1.34 8.80 24.82
CA VAL A 253 0.76 8.98 23.49
C VAL A 253 -0.27 10.10 23.50
N LEU A 254 -0.14 11.08 22.61
CA LEU A 254 -1.16 12.09 22.35
C LEU A 254 -2.00 11.63 21.15
N VAL A 255 -3.28 11.34 21.39
CA VAL A 255 -4.22 11.00 20.32
C VAL A 255 -4.90 12.29 19.88
N ILE A 256 -4.61 12.74 18.65
CA ILE A 256 -5.27 13.88 18.03
C ILE A 256 -6.42 13.35 17.19
N ASN A 257 -7.63 13.54 17.70
CA ASN A 257 -8.86 13.03 17.13
C ASN A 257 -9.68 14.17 16.52
N ALA A 258 -10.65 13.86 15.66
CA ALA A 258 -11.59 14.85 15.15
C ALA A 258 -12.89 14.85 15.96
N LYS A 259 -13.51 16.02 16.08
CA LYS A 259 -14.83 16.19 16.70
C LYS A 259 -15.78 16.84 15.71
N CYS A 260 -16.96 16.25 15.53
CA CYS A 260 -18.01 16.88 14.73
C CYS A 260 -18.90 17.74 15.61
N THR A 261 -19.24 18.92 15.13
CA THR A 261 -20.24 19.80 15.77
C THR A 261 -21.67 19.32 15.53
N GLU A 262 -21.88 18.45 14.53
CA GLU A 262 -23.21 17.99 14.11
C GLU A 262 -23.41 16.50 14.43
N GLY A 263 -24.44 16.23 15.22
CA GLY A 263 -24.74 14.95 15.84
C GLY A 263 -25.03 13.82 14.86
N ARG A 264 -24.16 12.81 14.72
CA ARG A 264 -24.43 11.64 13.86
C ARG A 264 -24.76 10.35 14.63
N HIS A 265 -24.32 10.21 15.88
CA HIS A 265 -24.62 9.05 16.73
C HIS A 265 -25.78 9.35 17.70
N LYS A 266 -26.71 8.39 17.87
CA LYS A 266 -27.84 8.53 18.81
C LYS A 266 -27.40 8.60 20.28
N ASP A 267 -26.31 7.91 20.61
CA ASP A 267 -25.84 7.77 22.00
C ASP A 267 -24.65 8.68 22.32
N ASN A 268 -23.89 9.11 21.30
CA ASN A 268 -22.81 10.09 21.43
C ASN A 268 -22.69 10.95 20.16
N PRO A 269 -23.52 12.00 20.01
CA PRO A 269 -23.65 12.73 18.75
C PRO A 269 -22.33 13.31 18.21
N HIS A 270 -21.35 13.58 19.07
CA HIS A 270 -20.11 14.26 18.69
C HIS A 270 -18.93 13.34 18.36
N ASP A 271 -19.14 12.03 18.42
CA ASP A 271 -18.11 11.02 18.24
C ASP A 271 -18.15 10.43 16.82
N LEU A 272 -17.07 10.64 16.08
CA LEU A 272 -16.87 10.11 14.73
C LEU A 272 -15.63 9.21 14.64
N CYS A 273 -15.01 8.91 15.78
CA CYS A 273 -13.80 8.11 15.83
C CYS A 273 -14.17 6.64 15.95
N PHE A 274 -14.39 5.97 14.83
CA PHE A 274 -14.68 4.53 14.84
C PHE A 274 -13.53 3.69 15.39
N ASP A 275 -12.30 4.18 15.28
CA ASP A 275 -11.11 3.41 15.65
C ASP A 275 -10.88 3.36 17.17
N HIS A 276 -11.34 4.38 17.91
CA HIS A 276 -11.15 4.54 19.36
C HIS A 276 -9.78 4.05 19.85
N ILE A 277 -8.71 4.52 19.21
CA ILE A 277 -7.35 4.01 19.48
C ILE A 277 -6.97 4.21 20.95
N GLU A 278 -7.54 5.20 21.63
CA GLU A 278 -7.41 5.41 23.07
C GLU A 278 -7.80 4.18 23.89
N PHE A 279 -8.86 3.45 23.50
CA PHE A 279 -9.26 2.22 24.20
C PHE A 279 -8.26 1.10 23.97
N VAL A 280 -7.64 1.04 22.78
CA VAL A 280 -6.55 0.11 22.52
C VAL A 280 -5.33 0.46 23.39
N LEU A 281 -4.96 1.74 23.46
CA LEU A 281 -3.86 2.23 24.29
C LEU A 281 -4.11 1.95 25.78
N ASP A 282 -5.34 2.17 26.27
CA ASP A 282 -5.76 1.85 27.64
C ASP A 282 -5.64 0.36 27.95
N ARG A 283 -6.11 -0.51 27.04
CA ARG A 283 -5.96 -1.97 27.18
C ARG A 283 -4.50 -2.41 27.20
N MET A 284 -3.65 -1.71 26.44
CA MET A 284 -2.20 -1.92 26.42
C MET A 284 -1.48 -1.26 27.60
N LYS A 285 -2.21 -0.53 28.47
CA LYS A 285 -1.68 0.22 29.62
C LYS A 285 -0.66 1.29 29.21
N ILE A 286 -0.81 1.87 28.02
CA ILE A 286 0.03 2.94 27.51
C ILE A 286 -0.59 4.27 27.94
N PRO A 287 0.14 5.12 28.70
CA PRO A 287 -0.36 6.43 29.09
C PRO A 287 -0.75 7.24 27.86
N ASN A 288 -1.99 7.69 27.77
CA ASN A 288 -2.46 8.46 26.62
C ASN A 288 -3.33 9.65 27.03
N LYS A 289 -3.38 10.65 26.14
CA LYS A 289 -4.24 11.84 26.25
C LYS A 289 -4.92 12.06 24.91
N VAL A 290 -6.25 12.13 24.91
CA VAL A 290 -7.03 12.44 23.70
C VAL A 290 -7.29 13.94 23.63
N VAL A 291 -6.98 14.55 22.49
CA VAL A 291 -7.32 15.93 22.17
C VAL A 291 -8.11 15.97 20.88
N TYR A 292 -9.12 16.84 20.82
CA TYR A 292 -9.96 16.98 19.64
C TYR A 292 -9.51 18.16 18.78
N ARG A 293 -9.53 17.98 17.45
CA ARG A 293 -9.28 18.97 16.42
C ARG A 293 -10.46 19.96 16.30
N ILE A 294 -10.76 20.64 17.40
CA ILE A 294 -11.40 21.97 17.40
C ILE A 294 -10.32 22.95 16.88
N PRO A 295 -10.62 24.13 16.25
CA PRO A 295 -9.59 24.89 15.55
C PRO A 295 -8.45 25.30 16.50
N LEU A 296 -7.38 24.50 16.48
CA LEU A 296 -6.08 24.83 17.00
C LEU A 296 -5.65 26.09 16.24
N SER A 297 -5.18 27.10 16.97
CA SER A 297 -4.74 28.39 16.44
C SER A 297 -3.51 28.30 15.52
N GLY A 298 -3.00 27.08 15.30
CA GLY A 298 -1.78 26.77 14.58
C GLY A 298 -0.58 26.54 15.50
N ASN A 299 -0.74 26.68 16.83
CA ASN A 299 0.32 26.46 17.80
C ASN A 299 -0.10 25.43 18.87
N LEU A 300 0.36 24.20 18.67
CA LEU A 300 0.08 23.06 19.55
C LEU A 300 0.58 23.26 20.99
N GLU A 301 1.67 23.99 21.19
CA GLU A 301 2.24 24.24 22.53
C GLU A 301 1.37 25.19 23.36
N THR A 302 0.70 26.13 22.70
CA THR A 302 -0.24 27.06 23.36
C THR A 302 -1.65 26.49 23.46
N ASP A 303 -2.07 25.71 22.47
CA ASP A 303 -3.44 25.16 22.43
C ASP A 303 -3.59 23.91 23.31
N ILE A 304 -2.49 23.21 23.61
CA ILE A 304 -2.46 22.03 24.47
C ILE A 304 -1.33 22.19 25.49
N PRO A 305 -1.53 23.00 26.55
CA PRO A 305 -0.58 23.04 27.65
C PRO A 305 -0.43 21.62 28.23
N ASP A 306 0.79 21.26 28.59
CA ASP A 306 1.14 19.97 29.22
C ASP A 306 1.26 18.75 28.30
N ILE A 307 1.91 18.87 27.13
CA ILE A 307 2.42 17.71 26.39
C ILE A 307 3.85 17.40 26.89
N PRO A 308 4.09 16.25 27.56
CA PRO A 308 5.43 15.88 28.01
C PRO A 308 6.41 15.77 26.84
N LYS A 309 7.69 16.14 27.07
CA LYS A 309 8.75 15.84 26.10
C LYS A 309 8.84 14.34 25.86
N GLY A 310 8.95 13.93 24.60
CA GLY A 310 8.96 12.53 24.20
C GLY A 310 7.58 11.90 24.04
N THR A 311 6.52 12.70 23.87
CA THR A 311 5.18 12.19 23.54
C THR A 311 5.11 11.79 22.06
N ILE A 312 4.58 10.60 21.78
CA ILE A 312 4.25 10.18 20.40
C ILE A 312 2.87 10.72 20.06
N ALA A 313 2.74 11.43 18.94
CA ALA A 313 1.44 11.89 18.46
C ALA A 313 0.85 10.89 17.45
N ILE A 314 -0.36 10.41 17.72
CA ILE A 314 -1.18 9.65 16.78
C ILE A 314 -2.24 10.61 16.23
N CYS A 315 -2.08 11.01 14.97
CA CYS A 315 -3.04 11.85 14.28
C CYS A 315 -4.08 10.97 13.59
N ILE A 316 -5.27 10.85 14.17
CA ILE A 316 -6.38 10.13 13.55
C ILE A 316 -7.01 11.05 12.51
N ASN A 317 -6.56 10.89 11.26
CA ASN A 317 -7.13 11.61 10.12
C ASN A 317 -8.35 10.90 9.53
N CYS A 318 -8.76 9.75 10.10
CA CYS A 318 -9.98 9.05 9.67
C CYS A 318 -11.23 9.76 10.23
N THR A 319 -11.45 11.01 9.84
CA THR A 319 -12.80 11.54 9.80
C THR A 319 -13.47 10.94 8.58
N GLN A 320 -14.36 9.97 8.77
CA GLN A 320 -15.32 9.63 7.72
C GLN A 320 -16.24 10.84 7.49
N MET A 321 -15.80 11.79 6.67
CA MET A 321 -16.62 12.92 6.19
C MET A 321 -17.43 12.52 4.95
N HIS A 322 -17.87 11.26 4.86
CA HIS A 322 -18.83 10.80 3.86
C HIS A 322 -19.97 10.02 4.52
N GLN A 323 -21.12 10.04 3.86
CA GLN A 323 -22.38 9.46 4.34
C GLN A 323 -22.41 7.91 4.21
N PHE A 324 -21.34 7.28 3.70
CA PHE A 324 -21.30 5.85 3.38
C PHE A 324 -19.86 5.30 3.42
N CYS A 325 -19.39 4.92 4.61
CA CYS A 325 -18.31 3.92 4.74
C CYS A 325 -18.84 2.52 5.10
N VAL A 326 -20.14 2.41 5.36
CA VAL A 326 -20.90 1.17 5.20
C VAL A 326 -21.80 1.42 4.00
N CYS A 327 -21.73 0.56 2.98
CA CYS A 327 -22.70 0.58 1.90
C CYS A 327 -24.10 0.55 2.54
N PRO A 328 -25.04 1.45 2.20
CA PRO A 328 -26.37 1.49 2.84
C PRO A 328 -27.19 0.22 2.59
N PHE A 329 -26.70 -0.67 1.71
CA PHE A 329 -27.27 -1.98 1.41
C PHE A 329 -26.45 -3.14 1.99
N CYS A 330 -25.25 -2.89 2.54
CA CYS A 330 -24.47 -3.92 3.22
C CYS A 330 -24.98 -4.09 4.64
N THR A 331 -25.36 -5.32 4.99
CA THR A 331 -25.64 -5.71 6.37
C THR A 331 -24.35 -6.34 6.91
N PRO A 332 -23.70 -5.76 7.93
CA PRO A 332 -22.52 -6.35 8.56
C PRO A 332 -22.80 -7.82 8.95
N GLY A 333 -21.95 -8.74 8.49
CA GLY A 333 -22.09 -10.18 8.77
C GLY A 333 -23.09 -10.96 7.90
N ALA A 334 -23.71 -10.36 6.87
CA ALA A 334 -24.66 -11.07 6.01
C ALA A 334 -24.00 -11.89 4.88
N GLY A 335 -22.72 -11.66 4.58
CA GLY A 335 -21.95 -12.42 3.59
C GLY A 335 -20.70 -13.07 4.18
N LYS A 336 -20.37 -14.30 3.73
CA LYS A 336 -19.17 -15.06 4.11
C LYS A 336 -17.83 -14.36 3.74
N HIS A 337 -17.90 -13.18 3.11
CA HIS A 337 -16.77 -12.40 2.61
C HIS A 337 -16.81 -10.91 2.99
N ASP A 338 -17.77 -10.46 3.80
CA ASP A 338 -17.79 -9.09 4.30
C ASP A 338 -16.74 -8.93 5.42
N ARG A 339 -15.53 -8.49 5.05
CA ARG A 339 -14.40 -8.25 5.98
C ARG A 339 -14.54 -6.94 6.76
N LEU A 340 -15.76 -6.57 7.11
CA LEU A 340 -16.03 -5.55 8.12
C LEU A 340 -16.86 -6.26 9.19
N PHE A 341 -16.16 -7.03 10.03
CA PHE A 341 -16.73 -7.76 11.17
C PHE A 341 -16.46 -6.96 12.46
N PRO A 342 -17.17 -7.28 13.55
CA PRO A 342 -18.58 -7.02 13.88
C PRO A 342 -18.77 -5.75 14.71
#